data_AF-A0A2M8ALG5-F1
#
_entry.id   AF-A0A2M8ALG5-F1
#
_cell.length_a   1.000
_cell.length_b   1.000
_cell.length_c   1.000
_cell.angle_alpha   90.00
_cell.angle_beta   90.00
_cell.angle_gamma   90.00
#
_symmetry.space_group_name_H-M   'P 1'
#
loop_
_entity.id
_entity.type
_entity.pdbx_description
1 polymer ?
#
loop_
_entity_poly.entity_id
_entity_poly.type
_entity_poly.pdbx_seq_one_letter_code
_entity_poly.pdbx_strand_id
1 'polypeptide(L)'
;SSDHFVRAYGETYGMPYVITNCSNNYGQNQFPEKLIPLFINNIINNKPLPVYGDGNYTRDWLYVKDHAVAIDLVFHQGKLGETYNIGGFNEWKNIDLVKLLCKQMDEKLGRKKGASEKLITYVKDRPGHDLRYAIDASKINRELGWKPSVTFEEGLNKTIDWYLDNEEWLRHVTSGEYQKYYQKQYD
;
A
#
# COMPACT_ATOMS: atom_id res chain seq x y z
N SER A 1 -14.00 -15.69 1.93
CA SER A 1 -15.43 -15.57 2.27
C SER A 1 -16.21 -14.90 1.13
N SER A 2 -15.85 -13.69 0.67
CA SER A 2 -16.48 -12.99 -0.47
C SER A 2 -16.36 -13.72 -1.82
N ASP A 3 -15.15 -14.17 -2.18
CA ASP A 3 -14.86 -14.71 -3.50
C ASP A 3 -15.66 -16.00 -3.78
N HIS A 4 -15.88 -16.80 -2.73
CA HIS A 4 -16.72 -17.99 -2.82
C HIS A 4 -18.18 -17.65 -3.08
N PHE A 5 -18.72 -16.60 -2.45
CA PHE A 5 -20.10 -16.19 -2.71
C PHE A 5 -20.29 -15.71 -4.15
N VAL A 6 -19.36 -14.90 -4.67
CA VAL A 6 -19.43 -14.41 -6.06
C VAL A 6 -19.40 -15.58 -7.05
N ARG A 7 -18.44 -16.50 -6.88
CA ARG A 7 -18.35 -17.71 -7.73
C ARG A 7 -19.58 -18.58 -7.63
N ALA A 8 -20.03 -18.89 -6.42
CA ALA A 8 -21.20 -19.74 -6.19
C ALA A 8 -22.46 -19.15 -6.85
N TYR A 9 -22.66 -17.83 -6.75
CA TYR A 9 -23.77 -17.16 -7.43
C TYR A 9 -23.63 -17.21 -8.96
N GLY A 10 -22.42 -17.02 -9.48
CA GLY A 10 -22.14 -17.12 -10.90
C GLY A 10 -22.37 -18.53 -11.46
N GLU A 11 -21.90 -19.56 -10.76
CA GLU A 11 -22.05 -20.97 -11.14
C GLU A 11 -23.50 -21.45 -10.99
N THR A 12 -24.21 -21.04 -9.93
CA THR A 12 -25.58 -21.50 -9.65
C THR A 12 -26.61 -20.79 -10.52
N TYR A 13 -26.47 -19.47 -10.69
CA TYR A 13 -27.51 -18.62 -11.30
C TYR A 13 -27.09 -17.96 -12.61
N GLY A 14 -25.88 -18.24 -13.12
CA GLY A 14 -25.40 -17.66 -14.37
C GLY A 14 -25.10 -16.16 -14.30
N MET A 15 -24.91 -15.60 -13.10
CA MET A 15 -24.59 -14.19 -12.91
C MET A 15 -23.21 -13.87 -13.53
N PRO A 16 -23.09 -12.90 -14.46
CA PRO A 16 -21.79 -12.47 -14.97
C PRO A 16 -20.93 -11.88 -13.87
N TYR A 17 -19.68 -12.35 -13.74
CA TYR A 17 -18.74 -11.83 -12.77
C TYR A 17 -17.30 -11.88 -13.28
N VAL A 18 -16.45 -11.06 -12.67
CA VAL A 18 -14.98 -11.16 -12.70
C VAL A 18 -14.47 -10.92 -11.28
N ILE A 19 -13.35 -11.54 -10.90
CA ILE A 19 -12.75 -11.34 -9.57
C ILE A 19 -11.33 -10.79 -9.76
N THR A 20 -10.97 -9.77 -8.98
CA THR A 20 -9.61 -9.24 -8.92
C THR A 20 -9.06 -9.37 -7.50
N ASN A 21 -7.87 -9.97 -7.35
CA ASN A 21 -7.16 -10.02 -6.08
C ASN A 21 -5.84 -9.25 -6.23
N CYS A 22 -5.64 -8.21 -5.42
CA CYS A 22 -4.51 -7.30 -5.57
C CYS A 22 -3.49 -7.39 -4.42
N SER A 23 -2.28 -6.89 -4.67
CA SER A 23 -1.26 -6.71 -3.64
C SER A 23 -1.48 -5.43 -2.80
N ASN A 24 -0.52 -5.10 -1.92
CA ASN A 24 -0.63 -3.95 -1.03
C ASN A 24 -0.65 -2.66 -1.83
N ASN A 25 -1.76 -1.92 -1.73
CA ASN A 25 -1.89 -0.63 -2.39
C ASN A 25 -1.20 0.48 -1.60
N TYR A 26 -0.66 1.46 -2.32
CA TYR A 26 -0.16 2.70 -1.74
C TYR A 26 -0.37 3.89 -2.68
N GLY A 27 -0.45 5.10 -2.13
CA GLY A 27 -0.59 6.31 -2.92
C GLY A 27 -1.47 7.37 -2.27
N GLN A 28 -2.05 8.20 -3.14
CA GLN A 28 -2.93 9.30 -2.75
C GLN A 28 -4.13 8.83 -1.94
N ASN A 29 -4.59 9.68 -1.02
CA ASN A 29 -5.78 9.48 -0.20
C ASN A 29 -5.78 8.25 0.74
N GLN A 30 -4.64 7.56 0.90
CA GLN A 30 -4.55 6.42 1.80
C GLN A 30 -4.62 6.88 3.28
N PHE A 31 -5.52 6.29 4.06
CA PHE A 31 -5.71 6.71 5.44
C PHE A 31 -4.43 6.46 6.29
N PRO A 32 -4.01 7.39 7.18
CA PRO A 32 -2.75 7.33 7.94
C PRO A 32 -2.66 6.26 9.04
N GLU A 33 -3.39 5.15 8.91
CA GLU A 33 -3.21 3.94 9.72
C GLU A 33 -2.28 2.92 9.05
N LYS A 34 -2.06 3.05 7.73
CA LYS A 34 -1.21 2.15 6.95
C LYS A 34 0.24 2.63 6.96
N LEU A 35 1.19 1.72 6.75
CA LEU A 35 2.62 1.95 6.93
C LEU A 35 3.14 3.24 6.26
N ILE A 36 2.94 3.40 4.95
CA ILE A 36 3.45 4.56 4.19
C ILE A 36 2.84 5.89 4.68
N PRO A 37 1.51 6.09 4.71
CA PRO A 37 0.94 7.36 5.13
C PRO A 37 1.15 7.66 6.62
N LEU A 38 1.14 6.64 7.49
CA LEU A 38 1.50 6.79 8.90
C LEU A 38 2.92 7.34 9.04
N PHE A 39 3.87 6.77 8.30
CA PHE A 39 5.28 7.14 8.44
C PHE A 39 5.55 8.50 7.82
N ILE A 40 4.93 8.85 6.69
CA ILE A 40 4.98 10.22 6.15
C ILE A 40 4.49 11.22 7.20
N ASN A 41 3.30 10.98 7.78
CA ASN A 41 2.75 11.83 8.82
C ASN A 41 3.67 11.93 10.05
N ASN A 42 4.24 10.82 10.48
CA ASN A 42 5.13 10.80 11.64
C ASN A 42 6.46 11.53 11.37
N ILE A 43 7.03 11.40 10.17
CA ILE A 43 8.24 12.14 9.78
C ILE A 43 8.00 13.65 9.76
N ILE A 44 6.87 14.09 9.21
CA ILE A 44 6.47 15.51 9.21
C ILE A 44 6.41 16.04 10.64
N ASN A 45 5.81 15.26 11.55
CA ASN A 45 5.59 15.63 12.95
C ASN A 45 6.72 15.22 13.91
N ASN A 46 7.87 14.73 13.41
CA ASN A 46 8.99 14.21 14.21
C ASN A 46 8.57 13.17 15.28
N LYS A 47 7.69 12.24 14.91
CA LYS A 47 7.22 11.13 15.75
C LYS A 47 7.93 9.81 15.40
N PRO A 48 7.95 8.82 16.31
CA PRO A 48 8.52 7.50 16.05
C PRO A 48 7.91 6.79 14.83
N LEU A 49 8.69 5.92 14.18
CA LEU A 49 8.29 5.09 13.05
C LEU A 49 8.24 3.62 13.49
N PRO A 50 7.08 3.12 13.98
CA PRO A 50 6.97 1.82 14.61
C PRO A 50 7.06 0.68 13.59
N VAL A 51 8.20 -0.01 13.56
CA VAL A 51 8.46 -1.20 12.74
C VAL A 51 8.18 -2.46 13.57
N TYR A 52 7.27 -3.31 13.10
CA TYR A 52 6.91 -4.55 13.77
C TYR A 52 8.01 -5.62 13.65
N GLY A 53 8.31 -6.29 14.76
CA GLY A 53 9.27 -7.39 14.81
C GLY A 53 10.67 -6.91 14.45
N ASP A 54 11.32 -7.60 13.52
CA ASP A 54 12.62 -7.22 12.95
C ASP A 54 12.50 -6.47 11.61
N GLY A 55 11.27 -6.18 11.16
CA GLY A 55 11.00 -5.51 9.90
C GLY A 55 11.24 -6.34 8.63
N ASN A 56 11.48 -7.65 8.74
CA ASN A 56 11.77 -8.54 7.60
C ASN A 56 10.52 -9.04 6.84
N TYR A 57 9.33 -8.54 7.17
CA TYR A 57 8.10 -8.85 6.41
C TYR A 57 8.20 -8.29 5.00
N THR A 58 7.87 -9.12 4.01
CA THR A 58 7.88 -8.75 2.59
C THR A 58 6.47 -8.55 2.08
N ARG A 59 6.24 -7.46 1.35
CA ARG A 59 4.99 -7.18 0.65
C ARG A 59 5.28 -6.79 -0.79
N ASP A 60 4.38 -7.19 -1.69
CA ASP A 60 4.30 -6.63 -3.04
C ASP A 60 3.52 -5.31 -2.98
N TRP A 61 4.08 -4.24 -3.54
CA TRP A 61 3.48 -2.90 -3.52
C TRP A 61 3.01 -2.43 -4.90
N LEU A 62 1.72 -2.09 -4.98
CA LEU A 62 1.05 -1.61 -6.17
C LEU A 62 0.59 -0.16 -5.99
N TYR A 63 0.98 0.71 -6.93
CA TYR A 63 0.55 2.10 -6.90
C TYR A 63 -0.95 2.23 -7.18
N VAL A 64 -1.67 3.01 -6.37
CA VAL A 64 -3.14 3.04 -6.36
C VAL A 64 -3.76 3.39 -7.71
N LYS A 65 -3.11 4.26 -8.50
CA LYS A 65 -3.59 4.61 -9.84
C LYS A 65 -3.44 3.45 -10.83
N ASP A 66 -2.36 2.66 -10.72
CA ASP A 66 -2.18 1.46 -11.55
C ASP A 66 -3.23 0.41 -11.23
N HIS A 67 -3.57 0.26 -9.95
CA HIS A 67 -4.66 -0.64 -9.55
C HIS A 67 -6.02 -0.18 -10.08
N ALA A 68 -6.33 1.12 -10.00
CA ALA A 68 -7.58 1.66 -10.54
C ALA A 68 -7.71 1.41 -12.05
N VAL A 69 -6.63 1.62 -12.81
CA VAL A 69 -6.57 1.31 -14.25
C VAL A 69 -6.73 -0.19 -14.50
N ALA A 70 -6.15 -1.05 -13.66
CA ALA A 70 -6.31 -2.50 -13.75
C ALA A 70 -7.77 -2.94 -13.55
N ILE A 71 -8.46 -2.37 -12.56
CA ILE A 71 -9.88 -2.64 -12.29
C ILE A 71 -10.73 -2.23 -13.49
N ASP A 72 -10.52 -1.02 -14.02
CA ASP A 72 -11.23 -0.51 -15.19
C ASP A 72 -11.04 -1.40 -16.42
N LEU A 73 -9.80 -1.83 -16.66
CA LEU A 73 -9.45 -2.75 -17.74
C LEU A 73 -10.11 -4.11 -17.59
N VAL A 74 -10.07 -4.72 -16.39
CA VAL A 74 -10.70 -6.02 -16.11
C VAL A 74 -12.22 -5.92 -16.22
N PHE A 75 -12.82 -4.81 -15.80
CA PHE A 75 -14.26 -4.59 -15.94
C PHE A 75 -14.69 -4.58 -17.42
N HIS A 76 -13.93 -3.90 -18.28
CA HIS A 76 -14.30 -3.75 -19.70
C HIS A 76 -13.88 -4.94 -20.58
N GLN A 77 -12.75 -5.58 -20.28
CA GLN A 77 -12.10 -6.55 -21.17
C GLN A 77 -11.84 -7.91 -20.51
N GLY A 78 -12.07 -8.03 -19.21
CA GLY A 78 -11.92 -9.28 -18.49
C GLY A 78 -12.91 -10.33 -18.96
N LYS A 79 -12.45 -11.57 -19.10
CA LYS A 79 -13.32 -12.68 -19.47
C LYS A 79 -14.22 -13.04 -18.28
N LEU A 80 -15.53 -13.15 -18.53
CA LEU A 80 -16.50 -13.53 -17.51
C LEU A 80 -16.16 -14.89 -16.88
N GLY A 81 -16.38 -15.00 -15.57
CA GLY A 81 -16.08 -16.17 -14.76
C GLY A 81 -14.63 -16.25 -14.28
N GLU A 82 -13.73 -15.43 -14.84
CA GLU A 82 -12.31 -15.49 -14.55
C GLU A 82 -11.90 -14.69 -13.31
N THR A 83 -10.67 -14.96 -12.89
CA THR A 83 -9.98 -14.22 -11.82
C THR A 83 -8.65 -13.69 -12.33
N TYR A 84 -8.34 -12.45 -11.97
CA TYR A 84 -7.11 -11.76 -12.33
C TYR A 84 -6.38 -11.29 -11.07
N ASN A 85 -5.18 -11.82 -10.86
CA ASN A 85 -4.27 -11.27 -9.86
C ASN A 85 -3.65 -9.96 -10.39
N ILE A 86 -3.56 -8.95 -9.53
CA ILE A 86 -3.03 -7.63 -9.86
C ILE A 86 -1.93 -7.27 -8.87
N GLY A 87 -0.69 -7.16 -9.35
CA GLY A 87 0.49 -6.94 -8.51
C GLY A 87 1.44 -5.93 -9.12
N GLY A 88 2.31 -5.36 -8.29
CA GLY A 88 3.31 -4.38 -8.71
C GLY A 88 4.58 -5.01 -9.26
N PHE A 89 4.79 -6.33 -9.09
CA PHE A 89 6.09 -6.99 -9.30
C PHE A 89 7.21 -6.37 -8.45
N ASN A 90 6.84 -5.83 -7.29
CA ASN A 90 7.70 -5.00 -6.44
C ASN A 90 7.69 -5.51 -5.01
N GLU A 91 8.43 -6.59 -4.76
CA GLU A 91 8.60 -7.13 -3.41
C GLU A 91 9.59 -6.31 -2.60
N TRP A 92 9.13 -5.77 -1.48
CA TRP A 92 9.96 -5.01 -0.56
C TRP A 92 9.85 -5.56 0.85
N LYS A 93 10.98 -5.72 1.52
CA LYS A 93 11.01 -5.82 2.97
C LYS A 93 10.57 -4.48 3.57
N ASN A 94 9.77 -4.54 4.62
CA ASN A 94 9.28 -3.32 5.29
C ASN A 94 10.44 -2.40 5.70
N ILE A 95 11.53 -2.93 6.26
CA ILE A 95 12.67 -2.11 6.69
C ILE A 95 13.36 -1.38 5.54
N ASP A 96 13.52 -2.03 4.38
CA ASP A 96 14.19 -1.44 3.21
C ASP A 96 13.32 -0.32 2.61
N LEU A 97 12.01 -0.55 2.55
CA LEU A 97 11.02 0.46 2.15
C LEU A 97 11.05 1.67 3.08
N VAL A 98 11.08 1.45 4.40
CA VAL A 98 11.08 2.53 5.41
C VAL A 98 12.34 3.38 5.27
N LYS A 99 13.50 2.78 5.02
CA LYS A 99 14.75 3.50 4.78
C LYS A 99 14.68 4.33 3.49
N LEU A 100 14.13 3.78 2.41
CA LEU A 100 13.91 4.52 1.18
C LEU A 100 12.97 5.71 1.38
N LEU A 101 11.85 5.50 2.10
CA LEU A 101 10.91 6.56 2.48
C LEU A 101 11.62 7.66 3.28
N CYS A 102 12.38 7.30 4.32
CA CYS A 102 13.13 8.26 5.13
C CYS A 102 14.10 9.09 4.29
N LYS A 103 14.82 8.44 3.35
CA LYS A 103 15.74 9.12 2.43
C LYS A 103 15.00 10.15 1.56
N GLN A 104 13.92 9.74 0.89
CA GLN A 104 13.15 10.64 0.02
C GLN A 104 12.48 11.78 0.80
N MET A 105 12.01 11.51 2.03
CA MET A 105 11.46 12.53 2.92
C MET A 105 12.52 13.53 3.40
N ASP A 106 13.71 13.07 3.79
CA ASP A 106 14.81 13.97 4.18
C ASP A 106 15.17 14.91 3.03
N GLU A 107 15.25 14.39 1.81
CA GLU A 107 15.51 15.18 0.60
C GLU A 107 14.42 16.23 0.36
N LYS A 108 13.15 15.84 0.40
CA LYS A 108 12.01 16.75 0.14
C LYS A 108 11.78 17.79 1.25
N LEU A 109 12.12 17.46 2.49
CA LEU A 109 12.03 18.38 3.64
C LEU A 109 13.30 19.21 3.87
N GLY A 110 14.34 19.05 3.05
CA GLY A 110 15.62 19.76 3.21
C GLY A 110 16.37 19.38 4.50
N ARG A 111 16.16 18.16 5.03
CA ARG A 111 16.81 17.66 6.24
C ARG A 111 18.17 17.04 5.91
N LYS A 112 19.03 16.94 6.93
CA LYS A 112 20.27 16.17 6.82
C LYS A 112 19.93 14.69 6.54
N LYS A 113 20.59 14.08 5.56
CA LYS A 113 20.45 12.65 5.25
C LYS A 113 20.54 11.77 6.51
N GLY A 114 19.54 10.93 6.71
CA GLY A 114 19.44 10.01 7.85
C GLY A 114 18.82 10.66 9.09
N ALA A 115 18.25 11.86 8.99
CA ALA A 115 17.53 12.48 10.10
C ALA A 115 16.23 11.73 10.39
N SER A 116 15.45 11.39 9.35
CA SER A 116 14.20 10.65 9.51
C SER A 116 14.42 9.19 9.90
N GLU A 117 15.52 8.56 9.48
CA GLU A 117 15.85 7.17 9.84
C GLU A 117 16.06 7.00 11.36
N LYS A 118 16.49 8.06 12.07
CA LYS A 118 16.62 8.04 13.53
C LYS A 118 15.29 7.95 14.28
N LEU A 119 14.17 8.17 13.59
CA LEU A 119 12.84 8.04 14.16
C LEU A 119 12.37 6.57 14.19
N ILE A 120 13.07 5.64 13.54
CA ILE A 120 12.71 4.22 13.53
C ILE A 120 12.75 3.64 14.95
N THR A 121 11.64 3.03 15.35
CA THR A 121 11.50 2.29 16.59
C THR A 121 10.99 0.88 16.30
N TYR A 122 11.51 -0.12 17.01
CA TYR A 122 11.04 -1.49 16.88
C TYR A 122 9.97 -1.78 17.92
N VAL A 123 8.83 -2.31 17.48
CA VAL A 123 7.69 -2.68 18.33
C VAL A 123 7.43 -4.18 18.25
N LYS A 124 6.80 -4.72 19.30
CA LYS A 124 6.47 -6.15 19.39
C LYS A 124 5.65 -6.58 18.17
N ASP A 125 5.99 -7.73 17.60
CA ASP A 125 5.30 -8.28 16.44
C ASP A 125 3.82 -8.57 16.72
N ARG A 126 3.01 -8.59 15.65
CA ARG A 126 1.61 -8.97 15.69
C ARG A 126 1.47 -10.49 15.62
N PRO A 127 0.71 -11.13 16.53
CA PRO A 127 0.43 -12.56 16.43
C PRO A 127 -0.18 -12.92 15.07
N GLY A 128 0.38 -13.93 14.39
CA GLY A 128 -0.13 -14.42 13.09
C GLY A 128 0.23 -13.55 11.89
N HIS A 129 1.25 -12.70 11.98
CA HIS A 129 1.65 -11.84 10.88
C HIS A 129 2.32 -12.63 9.75
N ASP A 130 1.65 -12.72 8.60
CA ASP A 130 2.19 -13.41 7.43
C ASP A 130 3.51 -12.79 6.97
N LEU A 131 4.53 -13.64 6.81
CA LEU A 131 5.90 -13.19 6.55
C LEU A 131 6.03 -12.54 5.16
N ARG A 132 5.41 -13.11 4.13
CA ARG A 132 5.61 -12.69 2.74
C ARG A 132 4.35 -12.81 1.92
N TYR A 133 4.00 -11.74 1.21
CA TYR A 133 3.06 -11.77 0.10
C TYR A 133 3.76 -11.32 -1.18
N ALA A 134 3.59 -12.10 -2.23
CA ALA A 134 4.08 -11.82 -3.58
C ALA A 134 2.99 -12.25 -4.58
N ILE A 135 2.63 -11.38 -5.51
CA ILE A 135 1.56 -11.63 -6.47
C ILE A 135 2.17 -11.94 -7.83
N ASP A 136 1.76 -13.07 -8.42
CA ASP A 136 1.98 -13.32 -9.84
C ASP A 136 0.85 -12.71 -10.67
N ALA A 137 1.15 -11.60 -11.36
CA ALA A 137 0.24 -10.89 -12.27
C ALA A 137 0.47 -11.25 -13.75
N SER A 138 1.10 -12.39 -14.05
CA SER A 138 1.38 -12.83 -15.44
C SER A 138 0.10 -13.03 -16.26
N LYS A 139 -1.01 -13.42 -15.63
CA LYS A 139 -2.28 -13.65 -16.33
C LYS A 139 -2.85 -12.36 -16.92
N ILE A 140 -3.03 -11.32 -16.10
CA ILE A 140 -3.57 -10.04 -16.57
C ILE A 140 -2.64 -9.38 -17.58
N ASN A 141 -1.32 -9.55 -17.43
CA ASN A 141 -0.35 -9.07 -18.40
C ASN A 141 -0.48 -9.77 -19.76
N ARG A 142 -0.53 -11.11 -19.77
CA ARG A 142 -0.62 -11.88 -21.01
C ARG A 142 -1.96 -11.72 -21.71
N GLU A 143 -3.07 -11.70 -20.96
CA GLU A 143 -4.41 -11.68 -21.53
C GLU A 143 -4.91 -10.28 -21.86
N LEU A 144 -4.63 -9.28 -21.00
CA LEU A 144 -5.16 -7.92 -21.14
C LEU A 144 -4.06 -6.86 -21.41
N GLY A 145 -2.79 -7.26 -21.50
CA GLY A 145 -1.68 -6.34 -21.76
C GLY A 145 -1.32 -5.43 -20.58
N TRP A 146 -1.91 -5.64 -19.40
CA TRP A 146 -1.71 -4.76 -18.25
C TRP A 146 -0.32 -4.90 -17.64
N LYS A 147 0.26 -3.78 -17.21
CA LYS A 147 1.46 -3.73 -16.38
C LYS A 147 1.47 -2.44 -15.54
N PRO A 148 2.15 -2.43 -14.38
CA PRO A 148 2.37 -1.19 -13.63
C PRO A 148 3.03 -0.12 -14.50
N SER A 149 2.66 1.14 -14.29
CA SER A 149 3.20 2.28 -15.05
C SER A 149 4.43 2.91 -14.41
N VAL A 150 4.68 2.61 -13.13
CA VAL A 150 5.78 3.18 -12.34
C VAL A 150 6.55 2.08 -11.59
N THR A 151 7.82 2.34 -11.31
CA THR A 151 8.56 1.57 -10.30
C THR A 151 8.07 1.93 -8.89
N PHE A 152 8.47 1.14 -7.89
CA PHE A 152 8.13 1.45 -6.51
C PHE A 152 8.71 2.80 -6.07
N GLU A 153 9.97 3.08 -6.41
CA GLU A 153 10.66 4.32 -6.07
C GLU A 153 9.97 5.56 -6.66
N GLU A 154 9.53 5.46 -7.91
CA GLU A 154 8.81 6.54 -8.62
C GLU A 154 7.42 6.77 -8.04
N GLY A 155 6.66 5.70 -7.80
CA GLY A 155 5.35 5.80 -7.18
C GLY A 155 5.43 6.32 -5.74
N LEU A 156 6.46 5.91 -4.98
CA LEU A 156 6.70 6.40 -3.62
C LEU A 156 7.00 7.90 -3.64
N ASN A 157 7.84 8.36 -4.57
CA ASN A 157 8.15 9.78 -4.73
C ASN A 157 6.87 10.60 -5.00
N LYS A 158 6.04 10.16 -5.95
CA LYS A 158 4.73 10.76 -6.27
C LYS A 158 3.76 10.73 -5.09
N THR A 159 3.84 9.69 -4.26
CA THR A 159 3.02 9.56 -3.06
C THR A 159 3.42 10.61 -2.05
N ILE A 160 4.72 10.75 -1.76
CA ILE A 160 5.24 11.73 -0.82
C ILE A 160 4.87 13.15 -1.27
N ASP A 161 5.10 13.48 -2.54
CA ASP A 161 4.73 14.80 -3.08
C ASP A 161 3.27 15.12 -2.83
N TRP A 162 2.38 14.15 -3.08
CA TRP A 162 0.96 14.37 -2.83
C TRP A 162 0.65 14.64 -1.35
N TYR A 163 1.28 13.94 -0.39
CA TYR A 163 1.03 14.23 1.03
C TYR A 163 1.55 15.62 1.45
N LEU A 164 2.71 16.04 0.93
CA LEU A 164 3.27 17.37 1.21
C LEU A 164 2.43 18.49 0.55
N ASP A 165 1.89 18.25 -0.64
CA ASP A 165 1.00 19.19 -1.33
C ASP A 165 -0.42 19.22 -0.72
N ASN A 166 -0.79 18.23 0.11
CA ASN A 166 -2.14 18.06 0.66
C ASN A 166 -2.14 17.94 2.19
N GLU A 167 -1.29 18.71 2.87
CA GLU A 167 -1.20 18.72 4.34
C GLU A 167 -2.53 19.02 5.04
N GLU A 168 -3.39 19.86 4.45
CA GLU A 168 -4.71 20.16 5.00
C GLU A 168 -5.60 18.90 5.07
N TRP A 169 -5.63 18.13 3.98
CA TRP A 169 -6.34 16.85 3.96
C TRP A 169 -5.78 15.92 5.04
N LEU A 170 -4.45 15.83 5.15
CA LEU A 170 -3.79 14.99 6.14
C LEU A 170 -4.16 15.39 7.57
N ARG A 171 -4.17 16.69 7.90
CA ARG A 171 -4.60 17.20 9.21
C ARG A 171 -6.06 16.88 9.53
N HIS A 172 -6.96 17.00 8.55
CA HIS A 172 -8.37 16.68 8.74
C HIS A 172 -8.57 15.19 9.06
N VAL A 173 -7.96 14.30 8.28
CA VAL A 173 -8.13 12.85 8.48
C VAL A 173 -7.38 12.32 9.70
N THR A 174 -6.42 13.06 10.25
CA THR A 174 -5.71 12.73 11.49
C THR A 174 -6.25 13.43 12.74
N SER A 175 -7.43 14.06 12.65
CA SER A 175 -8.09 14.68 13.80
C SER A 175 -9.01 13.72 14.55
N GLY A 176 -9.42 14.09 15.77
CA GLY A 176 -10.48 13.40 16.53
C GLY A 176 -10.23 11.91 16.78
N GLU A 177 -11.08 11.05 16.22
CA GLU A 177 -11.04 9.60 16.42
C GLU A 177 -9.71 8.95 16.01
N TYR A 178 -8.99 9.53 15.03
CA TYR A 178 -7.66 9.05 14.67
C TYR A 178 -6.67 9.17 15.84
N GLN A 179 -6.70 10.26 16.61
CA GLN A 179 -5.81 10.44 17.75
C GLN A 179 -6.07 9.39 18.84
N LYS A 180 -7.35 9.07 19.09
CA LYS A 180 -7.73 7.99 20.02
C LYS A 180 -7.24 6.63 19.55
N TYR A 181 -7.40 6.33 18.25
CA TYR A 181 -6.86 5.11 17.64
C TYR A 181 -5.34 5.03 17.82
N TYR A 182 -4.63 6.12 17.51
CA TYR A 182 -3.17 6.18 17.59
C TYR A 182 -2.68 5.90 19.01
N GLN A 183 -3.25 6.58 20.02
CA GLN A 183 -2.92 6.36 21.43
C GLN A 183 -3.13 4.91 21.83
N LYS A 184 -4.28 4.31 21.49
CA LYS A 184 -4.57 2.90 21.82
C LYS A 184 -3.59 1.90 21.19
N GLN A 185 -3.01 2.22 20.03
CA GLN A 185 -2.14 1.30 19.30
C GLN A 185 -0.66 1.46 19.64
N TYR A 186 -0.22 2.67 19.99
CA TYR A 186 1.20 3.02 20.04
C TYR A 186 1.68 3.62 21.37
N ASP A 187 0.77 4.05 22.26
CA ASP A 187 1.10 4.49 23.63
C ASP A 187 0.74 3.38 24.65
#